data_AF-A0AAD9UCN0-F1
#
_entry.id   AF-A0AAD9UCN0-F1
#
_cell.length_a   1.000
_cell.length_b   1.000
_cell.length_c   1.000
_cell.angle_alpha   90.00
_cell.angle_beta   90.00
_cell.angle_gamma   90.00
#
_symmetry.space_group_name_H-M   'P 1'
#
loop_
_entity.id
_entity.type
_entity.pdbx_description
1 polymer ?
#
loop_
_entity_poly.entity_id
_entity_poly.type
_entity_poly.pdbx_seq_one_letter_code
_entity_poly.pdbx_strand_id
1 'polypeptide(L)'
;MRRLESIQGRLIKQSLGLSKLSHNTALLKALSIEKIEDIVNRNVLSLYNIIFKVESPAHRLMLFIFYGKTVPGTLLDRVISMGESPTKRAFNS
;
A
#
# COMPACT_ATOMS: atom_id res chain seq x y z
N MET A 1 7.69 -0.47 -10.30
CA MET A 1 8.43 0.78 -10.00
C MET A 1 9.22 1.36 -11.16
N ARG A 2 10.19 0.65 -11.75
CA ARG A 2 11.09 1.14 -12.81
C ARG A 2 10.42 1.89 -13.98
N ARG A 3 9.23 1.45 -14.41
CA ARG A 3 8.48 2.10 -15.51
C ARG A 3 7.99 3.50 -15.12
N LEU A 4 7.46 3.68 -13.90
CA LEU A 4 7.00 4.99 -13.42
C LEU A 4 8.17 5.96 -13.28
N GLU A 5 9.31 5.53 -12.73
CA GLU A 5 10.50 6.37 -12.62
C GLU A 5 11.05 6.78 -14.00
N SER A 6 11.01 5.85 -14.96
CA SER A 6 11.41 6.14 -16.34
C SER A 6 10.47 7.17 -16.99
N ILE A 7 9.17 7.09 -16.70
CA ILE A 7 8.17 8.07 -17.18
C ILE A 7 8.40 9.42 -16.49
N GLN A 8 8.58 9.46 -15.17
CA GLN A 8 8.90 10.69 -14.42
C GLN A 8 10.10 11.41 -15.03
N GLY A 9 11.21 10.69 -15.21
CA GLY A 9 12.42 11.25 -15.80
C GLY A 9 12.22 11.71 -17.24
N ARG A 10 11.44 10.97 -18.05
CA ARG A 10 11.16 11.36 -19.44
C ARG A 10 10.32 12.62 -19.52
N LEU A 11 9.27 12.73 -18.70
CA LEU A 11 8.41 13.92 -18.67
C LEU A 11 9.21 15.16 -18.27
N ILE A 12 10.01 15.06 -17.21
CA ILE A 12 10.83 16.19 -16.75
C ILE A 12 11.86 16.59 -17.82
N LYS A 13 12.54 15.63 -18.44
CA LYS A 13 13.47 15.91 -19.55
C LYS A 13 12.78 16.58 -20.73
N GLN A 14 11.62 16.07 -21.12
CA GLN A 14 10.83 16.62 -22.22
C GLN A 14 10.41 18.06 -21.92
N SER A 15 9.95 18.34 -20.70
CA SER A 15 9.59 19.69 -20.26
C SER A 15 10.78 20.67 -20.26
N LEU A 16 11.99 20.18 -20.05
CA LEU A 16 13.21 20.99 -19.97
C LEU A 16 14.04 20.99 -21.28
N GLY A 17 13.57 20.32 -22.33
CA GLY A 17 14.32 20.16 -23.59
C GLY A 17 15.63 19.35 -23.44
N LEU A 18 15.76 18.52 -22.41
CA LEU A 18 16.97 17.75 -22.13
C LEU A 18 16.99 16.43 -22.91
N SER A 19 18.21 16.00 -23.29
CA SER A 19 18.39 14.74 -24.00
C SER A 19 18.04 13.53 -23.13
N LYS A 20 17.70 12.41 -23.80
CA LYS A 20 17.39 11.12 -23.14
C LYS A 20 18.54 10.62 -22.25
N LEU A 21 19.79 11.01 -22.55
CA LEU A 21 21.01 10.54 -21.89
C LEU A 21 21.29 11.22 -20.54
N SER A 22 20.61 12.33 -20.21
CA SER A 22 20.79 12.97 -18.89
C SER A 22 20.39 12.00 -17.75
N HIS A 23 21.15 11.94 -16.66
CA HIS A 23 20.83 11.02 -15.57
C HIS A 23 19.61 11.53 -14.77
N ASN A 24 18.51 10.75 -14.78
CA ASN A 24 17.26 11.09 -14.10
C ASN A 24 17.48 11.42 -12.61
N THR A 25 18.32 10.66 -11.92
CA THR A 25 18.58 10.81 -10.48
C THR A 25 19.26 12.14 -10.15
N ALA A 26 20.23 12.56 -10.96
CA ALA A 26 20.90 13.85 -10.79
C ALA A 26 19.95 15.01 -11.09
N LEU A 27 19.12 14.86 -12.14
CA LEU A 27 18.13 15.85 -12.53
C LEU A 27 17.06 16.05 -11.44
N LEU A 28 16.50 14.96 -10.92
CA LEU A 28 15.53 15.01 -9.82
C LEU A 28 16.12 15.69 -8.58
N LYS A 29 17.35 15.33 -8.20
CA LYS A 29 18.05 15.95 -7.08
C LYS A 29 18.29 17.45 -7.29
N ALA A 30 18.72 17.85 -8.48
CA ALA A 30 18.96 19.26 -8.81
C ALA A 30 17.69 20.10 -8.76
N LEU A 31 16.55 19.53 -9.18
CA LEU A 31 15.25 20.19 -9.15
C LEU A 31 14.52 20.05 -7.81
N SER A 32 15.13 19.36 -6.83
CA SER A 32 14.50 19.01 -5.55
C SER A 32 13.14 18.31 -5.74
N ILE A 33 13.03 17.49 -6.79
CA ILE A 33 11.88 16.65 -7.07
C ILE A 33 12.12 15.28 -6.45
N GLU A 34 11.18 14.84 -5.63
CA GLU A 34 11.22 13.54 -5.00
C GLU A 34 10.93 12.41 -6.01
N LYS A 35 11.54 11.24 -5.81
CA LYS A 35 11.24 10.09 -6.65
C LYS A 35 9.82 9.61 -6.37
N ILE A 36 9.13 9.15 -7.41
CA ILE A 36 7.81 8.52 -7.24
C ILE A 36 7.87 7.34 -6.26
N GLU A 37 9.00 6.61 -6.21
CA GLU A 37 9.20 5.53 -5.24
C GLU A 37 9.08 5.97 -3.79
N ASP A 38 9.75 7.06 -3.43
CA ASP A 38 9.75 7.55 -2.05
C ASP A 38 8.35 8.05 -1.64
N ILE A 39 7.64 8.71 -2.56
CA ILE A 39 6.25 9.17 -2.36
C ILE A 39 5.31 7.98 -2.14
N VAL A 40 5.39 6.97 -3.01
CA VAL A 40 4.52 5.77 -2.90
C VAL A 40 4.81 5.03 -1.60
N ASN A 41 6.08 4.81 -1.25
CA ASN A 41 6.46 4.12 -0.03
C ASN A 41 5.94 4.82 1.21
N ARG A 42 6.09 6.14 1.29
CA ARG A 42 5.56 6.94 2.41
C ARG A 42 4.04 6.88 2.48
N ASN A 43 3.34 6.94 1.33
CA ASN A 43 1.89 6.83 1.29
C ASN A 43 1.41 5.45 1.73
N VAL A 44 2.09 4.37 1.33
CA VAL A 44 1.79 3.01 1.77
C VAL A 44 1.95 2.88 3.29
N LEU A 45 3.05 3.40 3.85
CA LEU A 45 3.28 3.37 5.30
C LEU A 45 2.25 4.21 6.08
N SER A 46 1.89 5.39 5.55
CA SER A 46 0.81 6.22 6.11
C SER A 46 -0.52 5.47 6.09
N LEU A 47 -0.84 4.89 4.93
CA LEU A 47 -1.83 3.84 4.65
C LEU A 47 -2.00 2.88 5.82
N TYR A 48 -0.94 2.12 5.99
CA TYR A 48 -0.83 1.06 6.96
C TYR A 48 -1.05 1.56 8.39
N ASN A 49 -0.44 2.68 8.77
CA ASN A 49 -0.61 3.25 10.10
C ASN A 49 -2.04 3.72 10.38
N ILE A 50 -2.72 4.29 9.38
CA ILE A 50 -4.10 4.76 9.51
C ILE A 50 -5.06 3.59 9.74
N ILE A 51 -4.82 2.43 9.12
CA ILE A 51 -5.64 1.22 9.33
C ILE A 51 -5.73 0.86 10.82
N PHE A 52 -4.69 1.09 11.62
CA PHE A 52 -4.72 0.79 13.06
C PHE A 52 -5.28 1.92 13.93
N LYS A 53 -5.47 3.12 13.38
CA LYS A 53 -5.97 4.29 14.12
C LYS A 53 -7.44 4.59 13.87
N VAL A 54 -7.97 4.16 12.73
CA VAL A 54 -9.33 4.46 12.30
C VAL A 54 -10.12 3.16 12.17
N GLU A 55 -11.33 3.13 12.75
CA GLU A 55 -12.23 2.01 12.59
C GLU A 55 -12.66 1.90 11.12
N SER A 56 -12.16 0.89 10.43
CA SER A 56 -12.42 0.62 9.02
C SER A 56 -12.56 -0.90 8.81
N PRO A 57 -13.15 -1.37 7.70
CA PRO A 57 -13.18 -2.80 7.40
C PRO A 57 -11.79 -3.44 7.39
N ALA A 58 -10.77 -2.71 6.89
CA ALA A 58 -9.38 -3.13 6.95
C ALA A 58 -8.87 -3.26 8.39
N HIS A 59 -9.23 -2.34 9.29
CA HIS A 59 -8.89 -2.44 10.72
C HIS A 59 -9.42 -3.75 11.32
N ARG A 60 -10.70 -4.06 11.06
CA ARG A 60 -11.37 -5.26 11.58
C ARG A 60 -10.71 -6.55 11.08
N LEU A 61 -10.31 -6.58 9.80
CA LEU A 61 -9.54 -7.68 9.22
C LEU A 61 -8.16 -7.82 9.88
N MET A 62 -7.44 -6.71 10.06
CA MET A 62 -6.12 -6.72 10.68
C MET A 62 -6.18 -7.12 12.15
N LEU A 63 -7.22 -6.72 12.88
CA LEU A 63 -7.46 -7.19 14.26
C LEU A 63 -7.55 -8.71 14.34
N PHE A 64 -8.25 -9.33 13.38
CA PHE A 64 -8.35 -10.78 13.32
C PHE A 64 -7.02 -11.43 12.95
N ILE A 65 -6.35 -10.94 11.90
CA ILE A 65 -5.10 -11.52 11.40
C ILE A 65 -3.99 -11.48 12.47
N PHE A 66 -3.81 -10.34 13.13
CA PHE A 66 -2.70 -10.15 14.06
C PHE A 66 -3.01 -10.57 15.49
N TYR A 67 -4.25 -10.41 15.95
CA TYR A 67 -4.61 -10.61 17.36
C TYR A 67 -5.62 -11.74 17.56
N GLY A 68 -6.11 -12.37 16.49
CA GLY A 68 -7.19 -13.36 16.58
C GLY A 68 -8.52 -12.76 17.04
N LYS A 69 -8.66 -11.43 17.06
CA LYS A 69 -9.85 -10.75 17.57
C LYS A 69 -10.87 -10.56 16.45
N THR A 70 -12.09 -11.01 16.70
CA THR A 70 -13.24 -10.70 15.84
C THR A 70 -13.98 -9.47 16.34
N VAL A 71 -14.72 -8.84 15.43
CA VAL A 71 -15.68 -7.80 15.79
C VAL A 71 -17.05 -8.45 15.99
N PRO A 72 -17.70 -8.26 17.15
CA PRO A 72 -18.98 -8.87 17.45
C PRO A 72 -20.03 -8.63 16.36
N GLY A 73 -20.79 -9.67 16.04
CA GLY A 73 -21.89 -9.60 15.07
C GLY A 73 -21.47 -9.62 13.60
N THR A 74 -20.17 -9.67 13.31
CA THR A 74 -19.67 -9.93 11.95
C THR A 74 -19.90 -11.39 11.53
N LEU A 75 -19.87 -11.67 10.22
CA LEU A 75 -19.99 -13.04 9.72
C LEU A 75 -18.86 -13.94 10.25
N LEU A 76 -17.63 -13.39 10.33
CA LEU A 76 -16.48 -14.09 10.87
C LEU A 76 -16.67 -14.45 12.35
N ASP A 77 -17.16 -13.50 13.14
CA ASP A 77 -17.50 -13.71 14.55
C ASP A 77 -18.53 -14.83 14.72
N ARG A 78 -19.57 -14.85 13.86
CA ARG A 78 -20.57 -15.92 13.86
C ARG A 78 -19.98 -17.29 13.53
N VAL A 79 -19.16 -17.39 12.48
CA VAL A 79 -18.49 -18.65 12.09
C VAL A 79 -17.66 -19.19 13.25
N ILE A 80 -16.87 -18.33 13.90
CA ILE A 80 -16.06 -18.73 15.06
C ILE A 80 -16.95 -19.13 16.25
N SER A 81 -18.02 -18.39 16.50
CA SER A 81 -18.98 -18.71 17.59
C SER A 81 -19.68 -20.06 17.39
N MET A 82 -19.80 -20.53 16.15
CA MET A 82 -20.32 -21.85 15.81
C MET A 82 -19.29 -22.97 16.03
N GLY A 83 -18.07 -22.66 16.48
CA GLY A 83 -16.97 -23.61 16.62
C GLY A 83 -16.30 -24.00 15.30
N GLU A 84 -16.63 -23.29 14.21
CA GLU A 84 -16.11 -23.57 12.88
C GLU A 84 -14.79 -22.84 12.63
N SER A 85 -13.88 -23.48 11.90
CA SER A 85 -12.62 -22.86 11.49
C SER A 85 -12.84 -21.99 10.23
N PRO A 86 -12.62 -20.67 10.30
CA PRO A 86 -12.85 -19.79 9.14
C PRO A 86 -11.97 -20.14 7.94
N THR A 87 -10.70 -20.50 8.18
CA THR A 87 -9.76 -20.87 7.12
C THR A 87 -10.12 -22.20 6.48
N LYS A 88 -10.52 -23.22 7.26
CA LYS A 88 -11.01 -24.49 6.69
C LYS A 88 -12.25 -24.25 5.83
N ARG A 89 -13.22 -23.46 6.31
CA ARG A 89 -14.45 -23.18 5.54
C ARG A 89 -14.21 -22.34 4.29
N ALA A 90 -13.23 -21.45 4.30
CA ALA A 90 -12.91 -20.60 3.15
C ALA A 90 -12.12 -21.33 2.05
N PHE A 91 -11.27 -22.31 2.41
CA PHE A 91 -10.29 -22.90 1.48
C PHE A 91 -10.41 -24.42 1.28
N ASN A 92 -11.18 -25.12 2.13
CA ASN A 92 -11.54 -26.52 1.91
C ASN A 92 -13.04 -26.60 1.60
N SER A 93 -13.36 -26.34 0.33
CA SER A 93 -14.64 -26.70 -0.29
C SER A 93 -14.58 -28.11 -0.83
#